data_AF-A0A1A3BH16-F1
#
_entry.id   AF-A0A1A3BH16-F1
#
_cell.length_a   1.000
_cell.length_b   1.000
_cell.length_c   1.000
_cell.angle_alpha   90.00
_cell.angle_beta   90.00
_cell.angle_gamma   90.00
#
_symmetry.space_group_name_H-M   'P 1'
#
loop_
_entity.id
_entity.type
_entity.pdbx_description
1 polymer ?
#
loop_
_entity_poly.entity_id
_entity_poly.type
_entity_poly.pdbx_seq_one_letter_code
_entity_poly.pdbx_strand_id
1 'polypeptide(L)'
;MMIHRLITERFGGELRIGIGINTGVVIAGTIGGGGKLEFTLIGDTVNVAARVEQLTKTTGDAILLTQECVDALASPPPGLIDRGFHVLKGKSAAVQVFGLDQESDVRAGLPC
;
A
#
# COMPACT_ATOMS: atom_id res chain seq x y z
N MET A 1 -0.30 9.40 7.17
CA MET A 1 0.56 8.40 7.87
C MET A 1 1.95 8.99 8.14
N MET A 2 2.56 8.74 9.30
CA MET A 2 3.79 9.45 9.77
C MET A 2 4.99 9.34 8.81
N ILE A 3 5.19 8.17 8.19
CA ILE A 3 6.35 7.93 7.31
C ILE A 3 6.27 8.78 6.03
N HIS A 4 5.11 8.82 5.38
CA HIS A 4 4.90 9.64 4.19
C HIS A 4 5.14 11.12 4.50
N ARG A 5 4.54 11.61 5.59
CA ARG A 5 4.69 13.00 6.04
C ARG A 5 6.15 13.38 6.32
N LEU A 6 6.89 12.55 7.04
CA LEU A 6 8.31 12.79 7.34
C LEU A 6 9.18 12.87 6.08
N ILE A 7 8.86 12.11 5.04
CA ILE A 7 9.63 12.12 3.80
C ILE A 7 9.29 13.36 2.97
N THR A 8 8.01 13.77 2.91
CA THR A 8 7.63 15.05 2.30
C THR A 8 8.33 16.22 3.00
N GLU A 9 8.33 16.24 4.34
CA GLU A 9 8.96 17.31 5.14
C GLU A 9 10.49 17.35 4.98
N ARG A 10 11.17 16.20 4.91
CA ARG A 10 12.65 16.14 4.88
C ARG A 10 13.25 16.26 3.48
N PHE A 11 12.52 15.89 2.43
CA PHE A 11 13.05 15.83 1.06
C PHE A 11 12.31 16.74 0.08
N GLY A 12 11.48 17.67 0.58
CA GLY A 12 10.86 18.72 -0.25
C GLY A 12 9.96 18.19 -1.39
N GLY A 13 9.49 16.95 -1.29
CA GLY A 13 8.69 16.31 -2.34
C GLY A 13 9.49 15.70 -3.51
N GLU A 14 10.82 15.75 -3.50
CA GLU A 14 11.65 15.13 -4.54
C GLU A 14 11.70 13.60 -4.45
N LEU A 15 11.44 13.04 -3.26
CA LEU A 15 11.34 11.61 -3.00
C LEU A 15 9.87 11.19 -2.85
N ARG A 16 9.40 10.33 -3.76
CA ARG A 16 8.05 9.73 -3.71
C ARG A 16 8.08 8.31 -3.15
N ILE A 17 7.09 7.96 -2.34
CA ILE A 17 6.90 6.63 -1.78
C ILE A 17 5.55 6.09 -2.24
N GLY A 18 5.55 4.83 -2.69
CA GLY A 18 4.33 4.04 -2.86
C GLY A 18 4.12 3.14 -1.66
N ILE A 19 2.87 3.04 -1.18
CA ILE A 19 2.47 2.10 -0.14
C ILE A 19 1.28 1.30 -0.66
N GLY A 20 1.42 -0.02 -0.74
CA GLY A 20 0.34 -0.95 -1.06
C GLY A 20 -0.08 -1.76 0.16
N ILE A 21 -1.37 -1.77 0.48
CA ILE A 21 -1.92 -2.48 1.63
C ILE A 21 -2.93 -3.53 1.16
N ASN A 22 -2.70 -4.77 1.58
CA ASN A 22 -3.59 -5.89 1.29
C ASN A 22 -3.84 -6.73 2.55
N THR A 23 -5.04 -7.30 2.62
CA THR A 23 -5.46 -8.16 3.72
C THR A 23 -5.89 -9.51 3.16
N GLY A 24 -5.49 -10.60 3.82
CA GLY A 24 -5.83 -11.95 3.40
C GLY A 24 -5.07 -13.00 4.18
N VAL A 25 -5.41 -14.26 3.92
CA VAL A 25 -4.78 -15.41 4.59
C VAL A 25 -3.35 -15.59 4.07
N VAL A 26 -2.42 -15.89 4.97
CA VAL A 26 -1.02 -16.21 4.69
C VAL A 26 -0.56 -17.39 5.55
N ILE A 27 0.44 -18.12 5.07
CA ILE A 27 1.17 -19.08 5.88
C ILE A 27 2.39 -18.35 6.45
N ALA A 28 2.48 -18.31 7.78
CA ALA A 28 3.63 -17.76 8.48
C ALA A 28 4.49 -18.89 9.01
N GLY A 29 5.79 -18.84 8.80
CA GLY A 29 6.69 -19.88 9.27
C GLY A 29 8.15 -19.56 9.09
N THR A 30 8.99 -20.39 9.70
CA THR A 30 10.44 -20.27 9.61
C THR A 30 10.96 -21.21 8.53
N ILE A 31 11.69 -20.67 7.56
CA ILE A 31 12.34 -21.46 6.50
C ILE A 31 13.85 -21.45 6.72
N GLY A 32 14.47 -22.61 6.58
CA GLY A 32 15.93 -22.76 6.61
C GLY A 32 16.38 -24.04 7.32
N GLY A 33 17.70 -24.24 7.33
CA GLY A 33 18.37 -25.37 7.97
C GLY A 33 19.87 -25.08 8.13
N GLY A 34 20.53 -25.73 9.10
CA GLY A 34 21.97 -25.52 9.33
C GLY A 34 22.33 -24.20 10.03
N GLY A 35 21.46 -23.69 10.92
CA GLY A 35 21.74 -22.51 11.76
C GLY A 35 21.32 -21.17 11.18
N LYS A 36 20.78 -21.13 9.95
CA LYS A 36 20.08 -19.95 9.40
C LYS A 36 18.61 -20.25 9.27
N LEU A 37 17.82 -19.54 10.06
CA LEU A 37 16.38 -19.64 10.11
C LEU A 37 15.81 -18.25 9.84
N GLU A 38 15.05 -18.11 8.76
CA GLU A 38 14.39 -16.87 8.38
C GLU A 38 12.88 -17.01 8.56
N PHE A 39 12.28 -16.08 9.29
CA PHE A 39 10.83 -16.01 9.40
C PHE A 39 10.26 -15.35 8.15
N THR A 40 9.28 -15.99 7.52
CA THR A 40 8.70 -15.51 6.27
C THR A 40 7.19 -15.71 6.24
N LEU A 41 6.55 -14.93 5.38
CA LEU A 41 5.13 -15.02 5.06
C LEU A 41 5.00 -15.49 3.62
N ILE A 42 4.26 -16.58 3.41
CA ILE A 42 4.05 -17.20 2.11
C ILE A 42 2.57 -17.15 1.76
N GLY A 43 2.25 -16.65 0.57
CA GLY A 43 0.89 -16.66 0.03
C GLY A 43 0.70 -15.65 -1.09
N ASP A 44 -0.39 -15.76 -1.85
CA ASP A 44 -0.72 -14.76 -2.88
C ASP A 44 -0.96 -13.37 -2.26
N THR A 45 -1.50 -13.32 -1.04
CA THR A 45 -1.75 -12.09 -0.28
C THR A 45 -0.53 -11.16 -0.18
N VAL A 46 0.67 -11.70 0.06
CA VAL A 46 1.90 -10.88 0.17
C VAL A 46 2.34 -10.34 -1.19
N ASN A 47 2.14 -11.13 -2.25
CA ASN A 47 2.43 -10.71 -3.62
C ASN A 47 1.45 -9.64 -4.11
N VAL A 48 0.17 -9.75 -3.72
CA VAL A 48 -0.84 -8.73 -4.03
C VAL A 48 -0.48 -7.39 -3.39
N ALA A 49 -0.06 -7.37 -2.12
CA ALA A 49 0.39 -6.13 -1.46
C ALA A 49 1.51 -5.44 -2.25
N ALA A 50 2.54 -6.19 -2.65
CA ALA A 50 3.66 -5.67 -3.44
C ALA A 50 3.23 -5.15 -4.83
N ARG A 51 2.28 -5.82 -5.48
CA ARG A 51 1.76 -5.39 -6.79
C ARG A 51 0.89 -4.14 -6.66
N VAL A 52 0.10 -4.03 -5.58
CA VAL A 52 -0.68 -2.82 -5.27
C VAL A 52 0.25 -1.65 -4.96
N GLU A 53 1.37 -1.87 -4.27
CA GLU A 53 2.41 -0.83 -4.13
C GLU A 53 2.91 -0.39 -5.49
N GLN A 54 3.19 -1.31 -6.42
CA GLN A 54 3.67 -0.91 -7.75
C GLN A 54 2.64 -0.09 -8.54
N LEU A 55 1.34 -0.33 -8.34
CA LEU A 55 0.27 0.46 -8.96
C LEU A 55 0.25 1.92 -8.53
N THR A 56 0.85 2.27 -7.38
CA THR A 56 1.02 3.68 -6.96
C THR A 56 1.74 4.52 -8.01
N LYS A 57 2.67 3.90 -8.75
CA LYS A 57 3.47 4.58 -9.80
C LYS A 57 2.62 4.99 -11.00
N THR A 58 1.57 4.24 -11.31
CA THR A 58 0.70 4.48 -12.47
C THR A 58 -0.54 5.28 -12.11
N THR A 59 -1.07 5.08 -10.90
CA THR A 59 -2.24 5.82 -10.40
C THR A 59 -1.88 7.21 -9.89
N GLY A 60 -0.64 7.42 -9.45
CA GLY A 60 -0.18 8.66 -8.84
C GLY A 60 -0.53 8.78 -7.35
N ASP A 61 -1.28 7.82 -6.80
CA ASP A 61 -1.60 7.74 -5.38
C ASP A 61 -0.37 7.35 -4.56
N ALA A 62 -0.15 8.00 -3.42
CA ALA A 62 0.92 7.59 -2.49
C ALA A 62 0.57 6.29 -1.74
N ILE A 63 -0.72 6.03 -1.53
CA ILE A 63 -1.23 4.90 -0.76
C ILE A 63 -2.39 4.27 -1.51
N LEU A 64 -2.32 2.94 -1.67
CA LEU A 64 -3.40 2.14 -2.22
C LEU A 64 -3.78 1.00 -1.27
N LEU A 65 -5.08 0.80 -1.10
CA LEU A 65 -5.67 -0.31 -0.34
C LEU A 65 -6.48 -1.20 -1.27
N THR A 66 -6.52 -2.50 -0.99
CA THR A 66 -7.44 -3.43 -1.65
C THR A 66 -8.82 -3.40 -1.00
N GLN A 67 -9.84 -3.88 -1.72
CA GLN A 67 -11.19 -4.06 -1.16
C GLN A 67 -11.17 -4.89 0.13
N GLU A 68 -10.43 -6.01 0.14
CA GLU A 68 -10.32 -6.89 1.30
C GLU A 68 -9.75 -6.15 2.53
N CYS A 69 -8.87 -5.17 2.30
CA CYS A 69 -8.36 -4.32 3.36
C CYS A 69 -9.42 -3.34 3.86
N VAL A 70 -10.15 -2.68 2.95
CA VAL A 70 -11.23 -1.75 3.31
C VAL A 70 -12.33 -2.45 4.10
N ASP A 71 -12.71 -3.67 3.70
CA ASP A 71 -13.74 -4.47 4.37
C ASP A 71 -13.33 -4.92 5.78
N ALA A 72 -12.03 -5.08 6.02
CA ALA A 72 -11.48 -5.48 7.32
C ALA A 72 -11.37 -4.30 8.31
N LEU A 73 -11.55 -3.06 7.86
CA LEU A 73 -11.50 -1.89 8.73
C LEU A 73 -12.82 -1.72 9.50
N ALA A 74 -12.73 -1.40 10.79
CA ALA A 74 -13.92 -1.12 11.62
C ALA A 74 -14.72 0.09 11.11
N SER A 75 -14.03 1.04 10.46
CA SER A 75 -14.64 2.17 9.75
C SER A 75 -13.74 2.62 8.59
N PRO A 76 -14.31 3.04 7.45
CA PRO A 76 -13.52 3.59 6.35
C PRO A 76 -12.73 4.84 6.77
N PRO A 77 -11.47 4.98 6.34
CA PRO A 77 -10.70 6.19 6.59
C PRO A 77 -11.29 7.37 5.78
N PRO A 78 -11.19 8.61 6.30
CA PRO A 78 -11.55 9.79 5.52
C PRO A 78 -10.65 9.90 4.28
N GLY A 79 -11.19 10.39 3.17
CA GLY A 79 -10.45 10.57 1.92
C GLY A 79 -10.25 9.29 1.10
N LEU A 80 -10.98 8.22 1.40
CA LEU A 80 -10.97 7.00 0.60
C LEU A 80 -11.63 7.24 -0.76
N ILE A 81 -10.90 6.98 -1.84
CA ILE A 81 -11.36 7.18 -3.23
C ILE A 81 -11.25 5.86 -3.97
N ASP A 82 -12.34 5.43 -4.60
CA ASP A 82 -12.34 4.26 -5.47
C ASP A 82 -11.54 4.53 -6.75
N ARG A 83 -10.52 3.70 -7.01
CA ARG A 83 -9.69 3.74 -8.22
C ARG A 83 -10.02 2.59 -9.19
N GLY A 84 -11.11 1.87 -8.93
CA GLY A 84 -11.64 0.81 -9.77
C GLY A 84 -10.84 -0.50 -9.70
N PHE A 85 -11.13 -1.37 -10.67
CA PHE A 85 -10.56 -2.71 -10.76
C PHE A 85 -9.29 -2.73 -11.61
N HIS A 86 -8.24 -3.39 -11.11
CA HIS A 86 -6.95 -3.54 -11.78
C HIS A 86 -6.57 -5.01 -11.90
N VAL A 87 -6.15 -5.43 -13.09
CA VAL A 87 -5.61 -6.77 -13.31
C VAL A 87 -4.16 -6.79 -12.83
N LEU A 88 -3.90 -7.56 -11.77
CA LEU A 88 -2.55 -7.75 -11.26
C LEU A 88 -1.91 -8.93 -11.98
N LYS A 89 -0.65 -8.76 -12.43
CA LYS A 89 0.10 -9.84 -13.10
C LYS A 89 0.09 -11.11 -12.26
N GLY A 90 -0.39 -12.24 -12.82
CA GLY A 90 -0.45 -13.51 -12.10
C GLY A 90 -1.68 -13.70 -11.21
N LYS A 91 -2.65 -12.77 -11.25
CA LYS A 91 -3.99 -12.95 -10.67
C LYS A 91 -5.02 -13.04 -11.80
N SER A 92 -5.89 -14.04 -11.73
CA SER A 92 -6.94 -14.27 -12.74
C SER A 92 -8.12 -13.32 -12.56
N ALA A 93 -8.39 -12.88 -11.32
CA ALA A 93 -9.42 -11.92 -10.99
C ALA A 93 -8.82 -10.52 -10.81
N ALA A 94 -9.51 -9.51 -11.33
CA ALA A 94 -9.15 -8.13 -11.09
C ALA A 94 -9.34 -7.77 -9.60
N VAL A 95 -8.49 -6.91 -9.08
CA VAL A 95 -8.52 -6.44 -7.69
C VAL A 95 -9.00 -5.00 -7.69
N GLN A 96 -10.03 -4.71 -6.92
CA GLN A 96 -10.46 -3.33 -6.70
C GLN A 96 -9.51 -2.65 -5.71
N VAL A 97 -9.09 -1.43 -6.05
CA VAL A 97 -8.15 -0.66 -5.23
C VAL A 97 -8.71 0.73 -4.92
N PHE A 98 -8.34 1.22 -3.74
CA PHE A 98 -8.77 2.51 -3.20
C PHE A 98 -7.55 3.36 -2.87
N GLY A 99 -7.56 4.62 -3.31
CA GLY A 99 -6.59 5.64 -2.93
C GLY A 99 -7.00 6.36 -1.64
N LEU A 100 -6.04 7.03 -1.01
CA LEU A 100 -6.28 7.97 0.08
C LEU A 100 -5.82 9.36 -0.35
N ASP A 101 -6.77 10.27 -0.61
CA ASP A 101 -6.43 11.68 -0.85
C ASP A 101 -6.09 12.36 0.47
N GLN A 102 -4.85 12.83 0.58
CA GLN A 102 -4.43 13.65 1.71
C GLN A 102 -4.73 15.12 1.41
N GLU A 103 -6.00 15.53 1.53
CA GLU A 103 -6.40 16.93 1.33
C GLU A 103 -5.97 17.87 2.48
N SER A 104 -5.06 17.45 3.37
CA SER A 104 -4.65 18.22 4.57
C SER A 104 -3.14 18.41 4.79
N ASP A 105 -2.26 18.02 3.87
CA ASP A 105 -0.79 18.15 4.09
C ASP A 105 -0.05 19.11 3.13
N VAL A 106 -0.69 19.63 2.07
CA VAL A 106 0.00 20.47 1.07
C VAL A 106 -0.06 21.99 1.39
N ARG A 107 -0.92 22.44 2.31
CA ARG A 107 -1.04 23.88 2.64
C ARG A 107 -0.01 24.41 3.65
N ALA A 108 0.85 23.57 4.23
CA ALA A 108 1.81 24.00 5.25
C ALA A 108 3.21 24.36 4.70
N GLY A 109 3.41 24.34 3.38
CA GLY A 109 4.75 24.44 2.76
C GLY A 109 5.03 25.67 1.88
N LEU A 110 4.16 26.68 1.82
CA LEU A 110 4.53 27.94 1.14
C LEU A 110 5.04 28.98 2.14
N PRO A 111 6.28 29.45 1.96
CA PRO A 111 6.57 30.86 1.96
C PRO A 111 6.93 31.33 0.55
N CYS A 112 6.45 32.53 0.25
CA CYS A 112 6.84 33.38 -0.86
C CYS A 112 8.34 33.65 -0.90
#